data_AF-A0A9R1RUM2-F1
#
_entry.id   AF-A0A9R1RUM2-F1
#
_cell.length_a   1.000
_cell.length_b   1.000
_cell.length_c   1.000
_cell.angle_alpha   90.00
_cell.angle_beta   90.00
_cell.angle_gamma   90.00
#
_symmetry.space_group_name_H-M   'P 1'
#
loop_
_entity.id
_entity.type
_entity.pdbx_description
1 polymer ?
#
loop_
_entity_poly.entity_id
_entity_poly.type
_entity_poly.pdbx_seq_one_letter_code
_entity_poly.pdbx_strand_id
1 'polypeptide(L)'
;MALQLLPSTLSVPKKGSSMGAVAVKDTAAFLGVSSKAKKASLAVRTQVATAPSSVTTSPGSAVAKPGGKKTLRQGVVVITGASSGLGLAAAKALAETGKWHVVMACRDFLKASKAAKAAGMADGSYTVMHLDLASLDSVRQFVDAFRRAEMPLDVLVCNAAIYRPTARTPTFTADGHEMSVGVNHLGHFLLARLLMEDLQKSDYPSRRMVIVGSITGNSNTLAGNVPPKASLGDLRGLAGLASVGESA
;
A
#
# COMPACT_ATOMS: atom_id res chain seq x y z
N MET A 1 48.22 -41.08 13.29
CA MET A 1 48.59 -40.16 14.39
C MET A 1 47.40 -39.24 14.58
N ALA A 2 46.46 -39.43 15.52
CA ALA A 2 46.60 -39.44 16.99
C ALA A 2 47.29 -38.13 17.44
N LEU A 3 46.77 -37.22 18.27
CA LEU A 3 45.93 -37.28 19.47
C LEU A 3 45.46 -35.81 19.72
N GLN A 4 44.18 -35.45 19.89
CA GLN A 4 43.40 -35.39 21.15
C GLN A 4 44.03 -34.55 22.29
N LEU A 5 43.34 -33.49 22.76
CA LEU A 5 42.81 -33.30 24.14
C LEU A 5 42.55 -31.82 24.53
N LEU A 6 41.27 -31.52 24.78
CA LEU A 6 40.75 -30.59 25.81
C LEU A 6 41.10 -31.15 27.23
N PRO A 7 41.10 -30.39 28.36
CA PRO A 7 39.86 -29.75 28.90
C PRO A 7 39.96 -28.52 29.85
N SER A 8 38.81 -27.84 29.98
CA SER A 8 38.09 -27.31 31.17
C SER A 8 38.75 -26.47 32.29
N THR A 9 38.15 -25.32 32.63
CA THR A 9 37.38 -25.00 33.88
C THR A 9 37.23 -23.46 34.03
N LEU A 10 36.03 -22.85 34.09
CA LEU A 10 35.05 -22.73 35.18
C LEU A 10 35.52 -21.81 36.33
N SER A 11 34.97 -20.58 36.42
CA SER A 11 34.67 -19.96 37.72
C SER A 11 33.68 -18.79 37.63
N VAL A 12 32.78 -18.79 38.61
CA VAL A 12 31.72 -17.80 38.94
C VAL A 12 32.25 -16.94 40.10
N PRO A 13 31.70 -15.73 40.31
CA PRO A 13 31.26 -15.45 41.69
C PRO A 13 29.83 -14.89 41.77
N LYS A 14 29.22 -15.18 42.92
CA LYS A 14 27.85 -14.86 43.33
C LYS A 14 27.94 -14.09 44.66
N LYS A 15 27.02 -13.13 44.86
CA LYS A 15 26.21 -12.88 46.09
C LYS A 15 26.40 -11.54 46.85
N GLY A 16 25.24 -10.94 47.20
CA GLY A 16 24.96 -10.10 48.38
C GLY A 16 24.47 -8.68 48.05
N SER A 17 23.16 -8.38 47.92
CA SER A 17 22.07 -8.20 48.90
C SER A 17 22.11 -6.91 49.74
N SER A 18 21.13 -6.02 49.58
CA SER A 18 20.29 -5.47 50.68
C SER A 18 19.16 -4.57 50.17
N MET A 19 18.06 -4.59 50.91
CA MET A 19 16.83 -3.81 50.75
C MET A 19 17.03 -2.34 51.14
N GLY A 20 16.13 -1.48 50.65
CA GLY A 20 15.95 -0.13 51.20
C GLY A 20 14.76 0.59 50.58
N ALA A 21 13.55 0.24 51.02
CA ALA A 21 12.39 1.11 50.87
C ALA A 21 12.54 2.28 51.87
N VAL A 22 12.39 3.52 51.40
CA VAL A 22 11.99 4.65 52.25
C VAL A 22 10.97 5.46 51.48
N ALA A 23 9.82 5.62 52.11
CA ALA A 23 8.71 6.42 51.69
C ALA A 23 8.52 7.60 52.67
N VAL A 24 7.87 8.64 52.16
CA VAL A 24 7.00 9.62 52.85
C VAL A 24 7.62 10.71 53.75
N LYS A 25 7.38 11.96 53.33
CA LYS A 25 6.68 13.02 54.11
C LYS A 25 6.34 14.15 53.14
N ASP A 26 5.11 14.33 52.66
CA ASP A 26 3.83 14.56 53.35
C ASP A 26 3.82 15.90 54.12
N THR A 27 2.99 16.85 53.69
CA THR A 27 2.22 17.73 54.61
C THR A 27 1.02 18.37 53.88
N ALA A 28 -0.17 17.85 54.21
CA ALA A 28 -1.44 18.52 54.57
C ALA A 28 -1.96 19.71 53.72
N ALA A 29 -3.27 19.88 53.50
CA ALA A 29 -4.40 19.80 54.43
C ALA A 29 -5.71 19.78 53.58
N PHE A 30 -6.67 18.86 53.75
CA PHE A 30 -7.67 18.67 54.83
C PHE A 30 -9.06 19.28 54.49
N LEU A 31 -10.07 18.43 54.69
CA LEU A 31 -11.51 18.64 54.93
C LEU A 31 -12.41 19.03 53.76
N GLY A 32 -13.25 18.07 53.36
CA GLY A 32 -14.52 18.33 52.70
C GLY A 32 -15.63 18.72 53.70
N VAL A 33 -16.76 19.14 53.12
CA VAL A 33 -18.12 18.86 53.62
C VAL A 33 -19.09 19.12 52.46
N SER A 34 -20.07 18.23 52.33
CA SER A 34 -21.21 18.29 51.43
C SER A 34 -22.29 19.22 51.99
N SER A 35 -22.98 20.01 51.15
CA SER A 35 -24.44 19.90 50.98
C SER A 35 -25.11 21.09 50.27
N LYS A 36 -26.22 20.70 49.61
CA LYS A 36 -27.41 21.47 49.18
C LYS A 36 -27.41 22.23 47.85
N ALA A 37 -28.22 21.62 46.97
CA ALA A 37 -28.81 22.12 45.75
C ALA A 37 -29.54 23.47 45.88
N LYS A 38 -29.45 24.27 44.83
CA LYS A 38 -30.52 25.15 44.36
C LYS A 38 -30.75 24.90 42.88
N LYS A 39 -31.98 24.54 42.53
CA LYS A 39 -32.47 24.44 41.16
C LYS A 39 -32.52 25.84 40.54
N ALA A 40 -31.92 26.00 39.37
CA ALA A 40 -32.26 27.06 38.43
C ALA A 40 -32.40 26.40 37.05
N SER A 41 -33.64 26.29 36.59
CA SER A 41 -34.01 25.80 35.27
C SER A 41 -33.77 26.91 34.25
N LEU A 42 -32.79 26.73 33.36
CA LEU A 42 -32.64 27.55 32.17
C LEU A 42 -32.84 26.65 30.94
N ALA A 43 -33.98 26.85 30.27
CA ALA A 43 -34.34 26.15 29.06
C ALA A 43 -33.43 26.59 27.91
N VAL A 44 -32.51 25.73 27.49
CA VAL A 44 -31.77 25.89 26.23
C VAL A 44 -32.51 25.13 25.15
N ARG A 45 -33.08 25.92 24.24
CA ARG A 45 -33.88 25.50 23.10
C ARG A 45 -32.96 24.84 22.07
N THR A 46 -33.09 23.53 21.88
CA THR A 46 -32.38 22.78 20.83
C THR A 46 -32.93 23.20 19.47
N GLN A 47 -32.12 23.88 18.66
CA GLN A 47 -32.38 23.99 17.23
C GLN A 47 -31.54 22.93 16.50
N VAL A 48 -32.20 21.82 16.15
CA VAL A 48 -31.68 20.87 15.17
C VAL A 48 -32.05 21.43 13.81
N ALA A 49 -31.09 22.05 13.13
CA ALA A 49 -31.23 22.39 11.72
C ALA A 49 -31.03 21.13 10.88
N THR A 50 -32.13 20.57 10.37
CA THR A 50 -32.11 19.51 9.36
C THR A 50 -31.79 20.12 8.00
N ALA A 51 -30.55 19.98 7.55
CA ALA A 51 -30.18 20.18 6.15
C ALA A 51 -30.62 18.95 5.33
N PRO A 52 -31.27 19.11 4.17
CA PRO A 52 -31.61 17.97 3.32
C PRO A 52 -30.35 17.40 2.66
N SER A 53 -30.00 16.17 3.03
CA SER A 53 -28.99 15.38 2.33
C SER A 53 -29.54 14.98 0.96
N SER A 54 -29.06 15.61 -0.11
CA SER A 54 -29.33 15.19 -1.48
C SER A 54 -28.67 13.83 -1.72
N VAL A 55 -29.49 12.77 -1.68
CA VAL A 55 -29.09 11.41 -2.04
C VAL A 55 -28.79 11.42 -3.54
N THR A 56 -27.51 11.41 -3.90
CA THR A 56 -27.09 11.18 -5.29
C THR A 56 -27.29 9.71 -5.58
N THR A 57 -28.39 9.38 -6.27
CA THR A 57 -28.63 8.04 -6.79
C THR A 57 -27.57 7.73 -7.84
N SER A 58 -26.74 6.71 -7.58
CA SER A 58 -25.90 6.13 -8.62
C SER A 58 -26.80 5.58 -9.73
N PRO A 59 -26.49 5.78 -11.03
CA PRO A 59 -27.28 5.20 -12.10
C PRO A 59 -27.25 3.68 -11.97
N GLY A 60 -28.45 3.09 -11.93
CA GLY A 60 -28.66 1.67 -11.77
C GLY A 60 -27.94 0.88 -12.87
N SER A 61 -27.08 -0.04 -12.45
CA SER A 61 -26.52 -1.07 -13.32
C SER A 61 -27.68 -1.88 -13.89
N ALA A 62 -27.96 -1.74 -15.19
CA ALA A 62 -28.92 -2.58 -15.87
C ALA A 62 -28.50 -4.05 -15.72
N VAL A 63 -29.33 -4.85 -15.04
CA VAL A 63 -29.12 -6.29 -14.91
C VAL A 63 -29.38 -6.92 -16.27
N ALA A 64 -28.31 -7.37 -16.92
CA ALA A 64 -28.40 -8.17 -18.13
C ALA A 64 -29.17 -9.48 -17.84
N LYS A 65 -30.08 -9.85 -18.74
CA LYS A 65 -30.83 -11.12 -18.70
C LYS A 65 -29.87 -12.31 -18.53
N PRO A 66 -30.26 -13.39 -17.81
CA PRO A 66 -29.42 -14.57 -17.68
C PRO A 66 -29.37 -15.31 -19.02
N GLY A 67 -28.39 -14.97 -19.84
CA GLY A 67 -27.95 -15.82 -20.94
C GLY A 67 -27.41 -17.13 -20.37
N GLY A 68 -27.67 -18.24 -21.07
CA GLY A 68 -27.34 -19.60 -20.63
C GLY A 68 -25.94 -19.72 -20.02
N LYS A 69 -25.80 -20.64 -19.06
CA LYS A 69 -24.60 -20.86 -18.23
C LYS A 69 -23.34 -21.08 -19.09
N LYS A 70 -22.73 -20.01 -19.59
CA LYS A 70 -21.38 -20.01 -20.11
C LYS A 70 -20.47 -20.08 -18.89
N THR A 71 -19.76 -21.19 -18.74
CA THR A 71 -18.66 -21.29 -17.79
C THR A 71 -17.65 -20.20 -18.18
N LEU A 72 -17.55 -19.15 -17.35
CA LEU A 72 -16.57 -18.10 -17.57
C LEU A 72 -15.18 -18.72 -17.43
N ARG A 73 -14.26 -18.35 -18.31
CA ARG A 73 -12.84 -18.69 -18.13
C ARG A 73 -12.33 -18.10 -16.80
N GLN A 74 -11.18 -18.57 -16.34
CA GLN A 74 -10.44 -17.89 -15.28
C GLN A 74 -10.03 -16.49 -15.76
N GLY A 75 -10.30 -15.46 -14.95
CA GLY A 75 -9.89 -14.09 -15.24
C GLY A 75 -8.42 -13.86 -14.86
N VAL A 76 -7.76 -12.89 -15.49
CA VAL A 76 -6.37 -12.53 -15.19
C VAL A 76 -6.27 -11.12 -14.64
N VAL A 77 -5.60 -10.99 -13.49
CA VAL A 77 -5.39 -9.71 -12.82
C VAL A 77 -3.90 -9.42 -12.64
N VAL A 78 -3.46 -8.26 -13.12
CA VAL A 78 -2.12 -7.74 -12.85
C VAL A 78 -2.17 -6.83 -11.63
N ILE A 79 -1.35 -7.13 -10.62
CA ILE A 79 -1.23 -6.32 -9.41
C ILE A 79 0.22 -5.86 -9.26
N THR A 80 0.43 -4.55 -9.34
CA THR A 80 1.74 -3.95 -9.06
C THR A 80 2.03 -3.96 -7.56
N GLY A 81 3.26 -4.28 -7.18
CA GLY A 81 3.68 -4.25 -5.76
C GLY A 81 3.03 -5.35 -4.92
N ALA A 82 2.74 -6.50 -5.53
CA ALA A 82 2.07 -7.63 -4.87
C ALA A 82 2.97 -8.42 -3.89
N SER A 83 4.22 -8.03 -3.67
CA SER A 83 5.15 -8.75 -2.78
C SER A 83 4.96 -8.46 -1.28
N SER A 84 4.11 -7.49 -0.91
CA SER A 84 3.85 -7.12 0.49
C SER A 84 2.56 -6.31 0.66
N GLY A 85 2.12 -6.12 1.91
CA GLY A 85 1.07 -5.17 2.28
C GLY A 85 -0.27 -5.42 1.57
N LEU A 86 -0.93 -4.34 1.18
CA LEU A 86 -2.24 -4.39 0.51
C LEU A 86 -2.20 -5.20 -0.81
N GLY A 87 -1.14 -5.04 -1.60
CA GLY A 87 -0.98 -5.76 -2.87
C GLY A 87 -0.92 -7.28 -2.68
N LEU A 88 -0.16 -7.75 -1.68
CA LEU A 88 -0.09 -9.19 -1.35
C LEU A 88 -1.41 -9.72 -0.81
N ALA A 89 -2.08 -8.96 0.06
CA ALA A 89 -3.38 -9.35 0.60
C ALA A 89 -4.44 -9.45 -0.50
N ALA A 90 -4.45 -8.49 -1.44
CA ALA A 90 -5.34 -8.52 -2.61
C ALA A 90 -5.02 -9.69 -3.53
N ALA A 91 -3.73 -9.94 -3.81
CA ALA A 91 -3.29 -11.08 -4.62
C ALA A 91 -3.77 -12.41 -4.02
N LYS A 92 -3.55 -12.62 -2.71
CA LYS A 92 -4.01 -13.81 -2.01
C LYS A 92 -5.54 -13.96 -2.09
N ALA A 93 -6.28 -12.93 -1.71
CA ALA A 93 -7.73 -12.98 -1.68
C ALA A 93 -8.35 -13.28 -3.05
N LEU A 94 -7.78 -12.73 -4.14
CA LEU A 94 -8.23 -12.99 -5.50
C LEU A 94 -7.89 -14.42 -5.94
N ALA A 95 -6.67 -14.89 -5.67
CA ALA A 95 -6.23 -16.24 -5.99
C ALA A 95 -7.07 -17.33 -5.28
N GLU A 96 -7.41 -17.13 -4.00
CA GLU A 96 -8.21 -18.07 -3.20
C GLU A 96 -9.64 -18.27 -3.74
N THR A 97 -10.16 -17.33 -4.54
CA THR A 97 -11.47 -17.52 -5.16
C THR A 97 -11.49 -18.60 -6.25
N GLY A 98 -10.32 -18.98 -6.77
CA GLY A 98 -10.18 -19.84 -7.95
C GLY A 98 -10.65 -19.21 -9.27
N LYS A 99 -11.25 -18.01 -9.23
CA LYS A 99 -11.76 -17.30 -10.42
C LYS A 99 -10.68 -16.47 -11.10
N TRP A 100 -9.59 -16.20 -10.40
CA TRP A 100 -8.54 -15.29 -10.87
C TRP A 100 -7.19 -15.98 -10.87
N HIS A 101 -6.44 -15.76 -11.94
CA HIS A 101 -5.00 -15.94 -11.99
C HIS A 101 -4.33 -14.60 -11.74
N VAL A 102 -3.41 -14.55 -10.78
CA VAL A 102 -2.79 -13.29 -10.34
C VAL A 102 -1.39 -13.14 -10.92
N VAL A 103 -1.18 -12.12 -11.75
CA VAL A 103 0.15 -11.67 -12.15
C VAL A 103 0.68 -10.70 -11.10
N MET A 104 1.60 -11.20 -10.28
CA MET A 104 2.30 -10.44 -9.25
C MET A 104 3.46 -9.65 -9.89
N ALA A 105 3.18 -8.43 -10.32
CA ALA A 105 4.16 -7.55 -10.94
C ALA A 105 5.02 -6.86 -9.87
N CYS A 106 6.26 -7.33 -9.69
CA CYS A 106 7.12 -6.93 -8.58
C CYS A 106 8.56 -6.69 -9.04
N ARG A 107 9.25 -5.73 -8.41
CA ARG A 107 10.67 -5.46 -8.68
C ARG A 107 11.58 -6.63 -8.28
N ASP A 108 11.29 -7.26 -7.14
CA ASP A 108 12.10 -8.39 -6.65
C ASP A 108 11.30 -9.70 -6.81
N PHE A 109 11.72 -10.50 -7.79
CA PHE A 109 11.10 -11.77 -8.13
C PHE A 109 11.16 -12.78 -6.97
N LEU A 110 12.33 -12.90 -6.31
CA LEU A 110 12.56 -13.87 -5.25
C LEU A 110 11.74 -13.51 -4.00
N LYS A 111 11.72 -12.22 -3.65
CA LYS A 111 10.89 -11.72 -2.54
C LYS A 111 9.41 -11.98 -2.80
N ALA A 112 8.92 -11.68 -4.00
CA ALA A 112 7.52 -11.89 -4.36
C ALA A 112 7.12 -13.36 -4.31
N SER A 113 7.93 -14.26 -4.87
CA SER A 113 7.68 -15.70 -4.82
C SER A 113 7.67 -16.22 -3.38
N LYS A 114 8.64 -15.82 -2.55
CA LYS A 114 8.67 -16.18 -1.13
C LYS A 114 7.45 -15.66 -0.37
N ALA A 115 7.02 -14.43 -0.66
CA ALA A 115 5.85 -13.83 -0.03
C ALA A 115 4.55 -14.56 -0.38
N ALA A 116 4.35 -14.93 -1.65
CA ALA A 116 3.19 -15.69 -2.10
C ALA A 116 3.10 -17.07 -1.41
N LYS A 117 4.24 -17.78 -1.35
CA LYS A 117 4.34 -19.07 -0.64
C LYS A 117 4.06 -18.92 0.85
N ALA A 118 4.69 -17.94 1.51
CA ALA A 118 4.46 -17.68 2.93
C ALA A 118 3.00 -17.26 3.23
N ALA A 119 2.33 -16.63 2.27
CA ALA A 119 0.92 -16.27 2.36
C ALA A 119 -0.03 -17.47 2.12
N GLY A 120 0.47 -18.63 1.69
CA GLY A 120 -0.31 -19.83 1.42
C GLY A 120 -1.04 -19.82 0.09
N MET A 121 -0.59 -19.02 -0.88
CA MET A 121 -1.18 -19.01 -2.23
C MET A 121 -0.87 -20.33 -2.95
N ALA A 122 -1.89 -20.94 -3.57
CA ALA A 122 -1.72 -22.20 -4.28
C ALA A 122 -0.78 -22.05 -5.47
N ASP A 123 0.08 -23.04 -5.71
CA ASP A 123 0.91 -23.09 -6.91
C ASP A 123 0.01 -23.10 -8.16
N GLY A 124 0.37 -22.32 -9.18
CA GLY A 124 -0.43 -22.14 -10.39
C GLY A 124 -1.57 -21.11 -10.28
N SER A 125 -1.89 -20.58 -9.09
CA SER A 125 -2.87 -19.48 -8.95
C SER A 125 -2.28 -18.08 -9.20
N TYR A 126 -0.95 -18.01 -9.37
CA TYR A 126 -0.23 -16.78 -9.61
C TYR A 126 1.01 -16.98 -10.49
N THR A 127 1.43 -15.91 -11.13
CA THR A 127 2.73 -15.81 -11.83
C THR A 127 3.43 -14.55 -11.35
N VAL A 128 4.70 -14.68 -10.96
CA VAL A 128 5.52 -13.52 -10.62
C VAL A 128 6.19 -13.01 -11.90
N MET A 129 6.10 -11.70 -12.14
CA MET A 129 6.74 -11.06 -13.29
C MET A 129 7.51 -9.82 -12.83
N HIS A 130 8.70 -9.62 -13.39
CA HIS A 130 9.55 -8.48 -13.03
C HIS A 130 8.95 -7.16 -13.52
N LEU A 131 8.79 -6.21 -12.61
CA LEU A 131 8.40 -4.84 -12.92
C LEU A 131 9.05 -3.88 -11.92
N ASP A 132 9.98 -3.06 -12.39
CA ASP A 132 10.46 -1.89 -11.67
C ASP A 132 9.82 -0.61 -12.24
N LEU A 133 8.94 0.01 -11.46
CA LEU A 133 8.30 1.27 -11.85
C LEU A 133 9.26 2.47 -11.81
N ALA A 134 10.45 2.32 -11.23
CA ALA A 134 11.52 3.34 -11.28
C ALA A 134 12.34 3.30 -12.58
N SER A 135 11.93 2.50 -13.56
CA SER A 135 12.54 2.45 -14.90
C SER A 135 11.44 2.33 -15.96
N LEU A 136 11.28 3.34 -16.80
CA LEU A 136 10.30 3.30 -17.88
C LEU A 136 10.61 2.21 -18.91
N ASP A 137 11.89 1.84 -19.06
CA ASP A 137 12.30 0.69 -19.85
C ASP A 137 11.82 -0.63 -19.23
N SER A 138 11.98 -0.81 -17.91
CA SER A 138 11.43 -1.99 -17.22
C SER A 138 9.91 -2.10 -17.36
N VAL A 139 9.18 -0.98 -17.42
CA VAL A 139 7.73 -0.99 -17.68
C VAL A 139 7.42 -1.55 -19.06
N ARG A 140 8.15 -1.12 -20.10
CA ARG A 140 7.98 -1.64 -21.47
C ARG A 140 8.32 -3.12 -21.55
N GLN A 141 9.43 -3.52 -20.96
CA GLN A 141 9.85 -4.93 -20.90
C GLN A 141 8.81 -5.82 -20.19
N PHE A 142 8.20 -5.34 -19.10
CA PHE A 142 7.11 -6.05 -18.43
C PHE A 142 5.90 -6.26 -19.35
N VAL A 143 5.46 -5.21 -20.05
CA VAL A 143 4.32 -5.28 -20.97
C VAL A 143 4.61 -6.27 -22.10
N ASP A 144 5.81 -6.22 -22.68
CA ASP A 144 6.19 -7.14 -23.74
C ASP A 144 6.26 -8.59 -23.24
N ALA A 145 6.80 -8.81 -22.04
CA ALA A 145 6.82 -10.13 -21.41
C ALA A 145 5.41 -10.65 -21.12
N PHE A 146 4.51 -9.78 -20.63
CA PHE A 146 3.12 -10.12 -20.35
C PHE A 146 2.39 -10.54 -21.63
N ARG A 147 2.57 -9.78 -22.72
CA ARG A 147 2.00 -10.11 -24.04
C ARG A 147 2.55 -11.40 -24.62
N ARG A 148 3.86 -11.65 -24.47
CA ARG A 148 4.50 -12.91 -24.91
C ARG A 148 4.01 -14.12 -24.12
N ALA A 149 3.53 -13.93 -22.90
CA ALA A 149 2.92 -15.01 -22.12
C ALA A 149 1.49 -15.34 -22.59
N GLU A 150 0.96 -14.61 -23.57
CA GLU A 150 -0.36 -14.82 -24.19
C GLU A 150 -1.53 -14.87 -23.18
N MET A 151 -1.35 -14.20 -22.03
CA MET A 151 -2.40 -14.04 -21.04
C MET A 151 -3.34 -12.88 -21.42
N PRO A 152 -4.68 -13.04 -21.33
CA PRO A 152 -5.58 -11.90 -21.44
C PRO A 152 -5.37 -10.95 -20.25
N LEU A 153 -5.65 -9.66 -20.40
CA LEU A 153 -5.68 -8.72 -19.27
C LEU A 153 -7.11 -8.34 -18.95
N ASP A 154 -7.61 -8.76 -17.78
CA ASP A 154 -8.98 -8.46 -17.38
C ASP A 154 -9.03 -7.38 -16.29
N VAL A 155 -8.06 -7.35 -15.39
CA VAL A 155 -7.97 -6.31 -14.35
C VAL A 155 -6.54 -5.83 -14.18
N LEU A 156 -6.34 -4.51 -14.11
CA LEU A 156 -5.08 -3.89 -13.72
C LEU A 156 -5.25 -3.17 -12.37
N VAL A 157 -4.40 -3.49 -11.40
CA VAL A 157 -4.34 -2.83 -10.08
C VAL A 157 -3.00 -2.09 -9.94
N CYS A 158 -3.06 -0.76 -10.06
CA CYS A 158 -1.96 0.17 -9.78
C CYS A 158 -1.90 0.43 -8.27
N ASN A 159 -1.15 -0.41 -7.55
CA ASN A 159 -1.04 -0.43 -6.10
C ASN A 159 0.38 -0.08 -5.60
N ALA A 160 1.43 -0.38 -6.37
CA ALA A 160 2.80 -0.20 -5.91
C ALA A 160 3.09 1.27 -5.58
N ALA A 161 3.52 1.56 -4.35
CA ALA A 161 3.91 2.90 -3.99
C ALA A 161 5.13 2.88 -3.08
N ILE A 162 5.90 3.95 -3.14
CA ILE A 162 6.95 4.26 -2.17
C ILE A 162 6.61 5.56 -1.45
N TYR A 163 7.07 5.66 -0.21
CA TYR A 163 6.95 6.86 0.59
C TYR A 163 8.19 6.97 1.47
N ARG A 164 8.91 8.10 1.37
CA ARG A 164 10.20 8.32 2.05
C ARG A 164 10.22 9.63 2.84
N PRO A 165 9.39 9.78 3.89
CA PRO A 165 9.24 11.03 4.64
C PRO A 165 10.50 11.46 5.39
N THR A 166 11.40 10.53 5.69
CA THR A 166 12.66 10.79 6.41
C THR A 166 13.83 11.10 5.48
N ALA A 167 13.64 11.06 4.16
CA ALA A 167 14.68 11.39 3.20
C ALA A 167 15.00 12.89 3.27
N ARG A 168 16.28 13.22 3.49
CA ARG A 168 16.76 14.62 3.53
C ARG A 168 17.00 15.20 2.14
N THR A 169 17.30 14.35 1.17
CA THR A 169 17.60 14.71 -0.21
C THR A 169 16.76 13.85 -1.15
N PRO A 170 16.35 14.38 -2.31
CA PRO A 170 15.65 13.59 -3.31
C PRO A 170 16.59 12.52 -3.88
N THR A 171 15.99 11.39 -4.25
CA THR A 171 16.63 10.37 -5.10
C THR A 171 15.92 10.33 -6.43
N PHE A 172 16.57 9.78 -7.46
CA PHE A 172 16.07 9.81 -8.82
C PHE A 172 15.90 8.41 -9.41
N THR A 173 14.90 8.26 -10.29
CA THR A 173 14.69 7.07 -11.10
C THR A 173 15.80 6.91 -12.14
N ALA A 174 15.83 5.76 -12.83
CA ALA A 174 16.75 5.55 -13.94
C ALA A 174 16.59 6.60 -15.06
N ASP A 175 15.39 7.16 -15.20
CA ASP A 175 15.03 8.19 -16.19
C ASP A 175 15.24 9.64 -15.69
N GLY A 176 15.73 9.81 -14.46
CA GLY A 176 16.05 11.12 -13.87
C GLY A 176 14.87 11.89 -13.27
N HIS A 177 13.74 11.23 -13.03
CA HIS A 177 12.63 11.83 -12.29
C HIS A 177 12.80 11.62 -10.80
N GLU A 178 12.24 12.50 -9.96
CA GLU A 178 12.19 12.26 -8.51
C GLU A 178 11.52 10.91 -8.24
N MET A 179 12.13 10.13 -7.35
CA MET A 179 11.82 8.72 -7.16
C MET A 179 10.35 8.45 -6.83
N SER A 180 9.73 9.24 -5.96
CA SER A 180 8.32 9.07 -5.55
C SER A 180 7.36 9.38 -6.69
N VAL A 181 7.57 10.48 -7.42
CA VAL A 181 6.79 10.84 -8.62
C VAL A 181 7.00 9.80 -9.73
N GLY A 182 8.24 9.40 -9.96
CA GLY A 182 8.60 8.40 -10.95
C GLY A 182 7.90 7.06 -10.71
N VAL A 183 8.00 6.51 -9.50
CA VAL A 183 7.39 5.21 -9.15
C VAL A 183 5.87 5.31 -9.01
N ASN A 184 5.37 6.25 -8.20
CA ASN A 184 3.96 6.25 -7.81
C ASN A 184 3.06 6.75 -8.96
N HIS A 185 3.61 7.58 -9.86
CA HIS A 185 2.83 8.20 -10.92
C HIS A 185 3.34 7.84 -12.33
N LEU A 186 4.54 8.24 -12.73
CA LEU A 186 4.98 8.14 -14.14
C LEU A 186 5.08 6.69 -14.63
N GLY A 187 5.64 5.79 -13.83
CA GLY A 187 5.73 4.37 -14.15
C GLY A 187 4.34 3.73 -14.29
N HIS A 188 3.43 4.04 -13.37
CA HIS A 188 2.05 3.56 -13.44
C HIS A 188 1.28 4.15 -14.62
N PHE A 189 1.49 5.43 -14.93
CA PHE A 189 0.88 6.10 -16.07
C PHE A 189 1.28 5.42 -17.37
N LEU A 190 2.58 5.17 -17.57
CA LEU A 190 3.07 4.45 -18.74
C LEU A 190 2.51 3.02 -18.81
N LEU A 191 2.54 2.29 -17.68
CA LEU A 191 2.00 0.94 -17.60
C LEU A 191 0.52 0.89 -18.00
N ALA A 192 -0.30 1.76 -17.40
CA ALA A 192 -1.72 1.86 -17.67
C ALA A 192 -2.02 2.25 -19.12
N ARG A 193 -1.24 3.18 -19.70
CA ARG A 193 -1.35 3.53 -21.13
C ARG A 193 -1.10 2.29 -21.98
N LEU A 194 0.05 1.64 -21.80
CA LEU A 194 0.48 0.53 -22.64
C LEU A 194 -0.50 -0.64 -22.58
N LEU A 195 -1.02 -0.96 -21.40
CA LEU A 195 -1.95 -2.06 -21.16
C LEU A 195 -3.43 -1.73 -21.44
N MET A 196 -3.74 -0.48 -21.80
CA MET A 196 -5.13 -0.08 -22.08
C MET A 196 -5.72 -0.87 -23.25
N GLU A 197 -4.94 -1.10 -24.30
CA GLU A 197 -5.37 -1.88 -25.45
C GLU A 197 -5.63 -3.35 -25.08
N ASP A 198 -4.80 -3.94 -24.22
CA ASP A 198 -4.97 -5.30 -23.73
C ASP A 198 -6.27 -5.43 -22.90
N LEU A 199 -6.55 -4.44 -22.05
CA LEU A 199 -7.78 -4.37 -21.25
C LEU A 199 -9.04 -4.18 -22.12
N GLN A 200 -8.95 -3.39 -23.20
CA GLN A 200 -10.06 -3.18 -24.14
C GLN A 200 -10.41 -4.44 -24.93
N LYS A 201 -9.41 -5.28 -25.24
CA LYS A 201 -9.58 -6.57 -25.91
C LYS A 201 -10.21 -7.64 -25.02
N SER A 202 -10.20 -7.45 -23.69
CA SER A 202 -10.83 -8.38 -22.76
C SER A 202 -12.33 -8.49 -23.00
N ASP A 203 -12.77 -9.73 -23.17
CA ASP A 203 -14.16 -10.19 -23.18
C ASP A 203 -14.64 -10.59 -21.76
N TYR A 204 -13.84 -10.37 -20.71
CA TYR A 204 -14.25 -10.68 -19.34
C TYR A 204 -15.35 -9.71 -18.88
N PRO A 205 -16.43 -10.18 -18.22
CA PRO A 205 -17.54 -9.32 -17.82
C PRO A 205 -17.17 -8.17 -16.87
N SER A 206 -16.06 -8.29 -16.14
CA SER A 206 -15.65 -7.36 -15.08
C SER A 206 -14.31 -6.71 -15.35
N ARG A 207 -14.09 -6.23 -16.58
CA ARG A 207 -12.87 -5.51 -16.93
C ARG A 207 -12.72 -4.19 -16.16
N ARG A 208 -11.61 -3.99 -15.45
CA ARG A 208 -11.40 -2.82 -14.58
C ARG A 208 -9.95 -2.38 -14.52
N MET A 209 -9.75 -1.07 -14.42
CA MET A 209 -8.48 -0.49 -13.98
C MET A 209 -8.71 0.16 -12.62
N VAL A 210 -7.92 -0.23 -11.63
CA VAL A 210 -8.02 0.23 -10.25
C VAL A 210 -6.73 0.94 -9.87
N ILE A 211 -6.83 2.18 -9.40
CA ILE A 211 -5.69 2.97 -8.92
C ILE A 211 -5.85 3.17 -7.41
N VAL A 212 -4.88 2.69 -6.64
CA VAL A 212 -4.87 2.86 -5.19
C VAL A 212 -4.44 4.29 -4.87
N GLY A 213 -5.37 5.08 -4.35
CA GLY A 213 -5.09 6.41 -3.84
C GLY A 213 -4.62 6.40 -2.38
N SER A 214 -4.29 7.58 -1.86
CA SER A 214 -4.01 7.78 -0.44
C SER A 214 -4.74 9.00 0.10
N ILE A 215 -5.30 8.85 1.29
CA ILE A 215 -5.87 9.96 2.05
C ILE A 215 -4.82 11.03 2.41
N THR A 216 -3.54 10.64 2.51
CA THR A 216 -2.43 11.58 2.81
C THR A 216 -2.16 12.58 1.70
N GLY A 217 -2.61 12.32 0.47
CA GLY A 217 -2.56 13.28 -0.63
C GLY A 217 -3.69 14.31 -0.60
N ASN A 218 -4.66 14.14 0.31
CA ASN A 218 -5.84 15.00 0.39
C ASN A 218 -5.75 15.93 1.61
N SER A 219 -5.52 17.22 1.33
CA SER A 219 -5.37 18.28 2.33
C SER A 219 -6.64 18.59 3.12
N ASN A 220 -7.80 18.05 2.75
CA ASN A 220 -9.04 18.20 3.52
C ASN A 220 -9.21 17.14 4.63
N THR A 221 -8.23 16.26 4.83
CA THR A 221 -8.29 15.18 5.82
C THR A 221 -7.27 15.35 6.93
N LEU A 222 -7.50 14.72 8.08
CA LEU A 222 -6.53 14.73 9.18
C LEU A 222 -5.18 14.19 8.73
N ALA A 223 -5.18 13.06 8.01
CA ALA A 223 -3.97 12.41 7.53
C ALA A 223 -3.18 13.26 6.52
N GLY A 224 -3.85 14.00 5.61
CA GLY A 224 -3.18 14.90 4.67
C GLY A 224 -2.66 16.20 5.29
N ASN A 225 -3.00 16.47 6.55
CA ASN A 225 -2.51 17.64 7.28
C ASN A 225 -1.35 17.33 8.23
N VAL A 226 -0.93 16.07 8.37
CA VAL A 226 0.23 15.69 9.19
C VAL A 226 1.53 16.08 8.47
N PRO A 227 2.42 16.88 9.08
CA PRO A 227 3.72 17.21 8.49
C PRO A 227 4.65 16.00 8.37
N PRO A 228 5.54 15.95 7.36
CA PRO A 228 5.62 16.87 6.22
C PRO A 228 4.44 16.68 5.25
N LYS A 229 3.83 17.79 4.79
CA LYS A 229 2.73 17.74 3.82
C LYS A 229 3.27 17.48 2.41
N ALA A 230 2.55 16.68 1.63
CA ALA A 230 2.89 16.45 0.23
C ALA A 230 2.80 17.77 -0.56
N SER A 231 3.84 18.07 -1.33
CA SER A 231 3.92 19.22 -2.23
C SER A 231 4.80 18.86 -3.43
N LEU A 232 4.57 19.53 -4.56
CA LEU A 232 5.38 19.37 -5.76
C LEU A 232 6.68 20.21 -5.73
N GLY A 233 6.87 21.01 -4.69
CA GLY A 233 8.02 21.91 -4.57
C GLY A 233 8.10 22.88 -5.76
N ASP A 234 9.26 22.95 -6.39
CA ASP A 234 9.54 23.79 -7.56
C ASP A 234 9.57 23.00 -8.89
N LEU A 235 8.98 21.80 -8.92
CA LEU A 235 8.87 20.94 -10.10
C LEU A 235 10.19 20.44 -10.72
N ARG A 236 11.37 20.77 -10.15
CA ARG A 236 12.66 20.29 -10.67
C ARG A 236 12.76 18.77 -10.72
N GLY A 237 12.06 18.08 -9.80
CA GLY A 237 11.95 16.63 -9.79
C GLY A 237 11.24 16.02 -11.01
N LEU A 238 10.56 16.82 -11.84
CA LEU A 238 9.85 16.34 -13.02
C LEU A 238 10.70 16.41 -14.31
N ALA A 239 11.79 17.16 -14.29
CA ALA A 239 12.49 17.59 -15.50
C ALA A 239 13.24 16.46 -16.26
N GLY A 240 13.48 15.30 -15.61
CA GLY A 240 14.07 14.12 -16.24
C GLY A 240 15.54 14.29 -16.63
N LEU A 241 16.19 13.24 -17.13
CA LEU A 241 17.60 13.32 -17.57
C LEU A 241 17.85 14.32 -18.72
N ALA A 242 16.81 14.66 -19.50
CA ALA A 242 16.94 15.55 -20.66
C ALA A 242 17.16 17.03 -20.31
N SER A 243 16.85 17.47 -19.09
CA SER A 243 16.91 18.89 -18.71
C SER A 243 18.18 19.30 -17.97
N VAL A 244 19.11 18.39 -17.70
CA VAL A 244 20.32 18.65 -16.89
C VAL A 244 21.55 19.00 -17.77
N GLY A 245 21.37 19.06 -19.09
CA GLY A 245 22.43 19.30 -20.06
C GLY A 245 22.58 20.74 -20.60
N GLU A 246 21.68 21.66 -20.26
CA GLU A 246 21.71 23.04 -20.78
C GLU A 246 21.71 24.07 -19.65
N SER A 247 22.81 24.14 -18.90
CA SER A 247 23.19 25.33 -18.10
C SER A 247 24.62 25.15 -17.62
N ALA A 248 25.58 25.57 -18.45
CA ALA A 248 26.94 25.91 -18.08
C ALA A 248 27.20 27.36 -18.51
#